data_AF-A0A1E9HDS1-F1
#
_entry.id   AF-A0A1E9HDS1-F1
#
_cell.length_a   1.000
_cell.length_b   1.000
_cell.length_c   1.000
_cell.angle_alpha   90.00
_cell.angle_beta   90.00
_cell.angle_gamma   90.00
#
_symmetry.space_group_name_H-M   'P 1'
#
loop_
_entity.id
_entity.type
_entity.pdbx_description
1 polymer ?
#
loop_
_entity_poly.entity_id
_entity_poly.type
_entity_poly.pdbx_seq_one_letter_code
_entity_poly.pdbx_strand_id
1 'polypeptide(L)'
;MLIQLTVRVASIIQRRDSARLRELLTTIACRARPAAYEETNAIKEQVLTASPECRGNDACLTRSITIALLCRLRGRWPSWCVGVSLTPPFTAHAWVEAEDRVVEDILLVGDYRTFYKVEAGRSSRSAARP
;
A
#
# COMPACT_ATOMS: atom_id res chain seq x y z
N MET A 1 6.07 16.44 -9.92
CA MET A 1 6.51 16.90 -8.58
C MET A 1 5.81 16.18 -7.44
N LEU A 2 4.47 16.08 -7.44
CA LEU A 2 3.70 15.43 -6.35
C LEU A 2 4.14 13.99 -6.07
N ILE A 3 4.29 13.15 -7.11
CA ILE A 3 4.73 11.75 -6.97
C ILE A 3 6.07 11.66 -6.23
N GLN A 4 7.05 12.47 -6.61
CA GLN A 4 8.39 12.46 -6.01
C GLN A 4 8.37 12.86 -4.53
N LEU A 5 7.51 13.81 -4.15
CA LEU A 5 7.29 14.16 -2.75
C LEU A 5 6.66 12.99 -1.98
N THR A 6 5.64 12.34 -2.56
CA THR A 6 5.00 11.18 -1.93
C THR A 6 5.96 10.01 -1.78
N VAL A 7 6.82 9.75 -2.78
CA VAL A 7 7.87 8.72 -2.70
C VAL A 7 8.82 9.02 -1.53
N ARG A 8 9.31 10.25 -1.39
CA ARG A 8 10.18 10.64 -0.27
C ARG A 8 9.49 10.44 1.08
N VAL A 9 8.22 10.83 1.20
CA VAL A 9 7.42 10.60 2.40
C VAL A 9 7.27 9.10 2.68
N ALA A 10 6.97 8.29 1.67
CA ALA A 10 6.86 6.84 1.80
C ALA A 10 8.19 6.20 2.24
N SER A 11 9.33 6.62 1.69
CA SER A 11 10.66 6.14 2.07
C SER A 11 11.06 6.49 3.50
N ILE A 12 10.48 7.54 4.09
CA ILE A 12 10.64 7.87 5.52
C ILE A 12 9.70 7.02 6.37
N ILE A 13 8.42 6.94 5.98
CA ILE A 13 7.39 6.18 6.69
C ILE A 13 7.75 4.69 6.78
N GLN A 14 8.29 4.10 5.72
CA GLN A 14 8.62 2.67 5.69
C GLN A 14 9.72 2.25 6.69
N ARG A 15 10.50 3.20 7.21
CA ARG A 15 11.57 2.92 8.19
C ARG A 15 11.04 2.72 9.60
N ARG A 16 9.75 2.96 9.83
CA ARG A 16 9.08 2.70 11.10
C ARG A 16 8.94 1.18 11.30
N ASP A 17 8.89 0.74 12.55
CA ASP A 17 8.49 -0.62 12.87
C ASP A 17 7.04 -0.90 12.40
N SER A 18 6.71 -2.17 12.25
CA SER A 18 5.43 -2.64 11.67
C SER A 18 4.21 -2.13 12.43
N ALA A 19 4.30 -2.02 13.76
CA ALA A 19 3.20 -1.57 14.60
C ALA A 19 2.91 -0.07 14.38
N ARG A 20 3.95 0.76 14.42
CA ARG A 20 3.84 2.20 14.15
C ARG A 20 3.42 2.50 12.71
N LEU A 21 3.94 1.72 11.76
CA LEU A 21 3.54 1.84 10.35
C LEU A 21 2.05 1.57 10.19
N ARG A 22 1.54 0.48 10.79
CA ARG A 22 0.13 0.12 10.75
C ARG A 22 -0.75 1.21 11.37
N GLU A 23 -0.39 1.72 12.54
CA GLU A 23 -1.15 2.76 13.24
C GLU A 23 -1.21 4.05 12.41
N LEU A 24 -0.07 4.48 11.86
CA LEU A 24 0.01 5.67 11.02
C LEU A 24 -0.85 5.53 9.76
N LEU A 25 -0.72 4.42 9.03
CA LEU A 25 -1.50 4.19 7.82
C LEU A 25 -3.00 4.06 8.12
N THR A 26 -3.38 3.47 9.26
CA THR A 26 -4.78 3.42 9.71
C THR A 26 -5.33 4.82 9.97
N THR A 27 -4.54 5.67 10.62
CA THR A 27 -4.91 7.07 10.86
C THR A 27 -5.08 7.83 9.55
N ILE A 28 -4.19 7.61 8.58
CA ILE A 28 -4.25 8.22 7.25
C ILE A 28 -5.47 7.72 6.47
N ALA A 29 -5.76 6.42 6.51
CA ALA A 29 -6.90 5.78 5.84
C ALA A 29 -8.26 6.24 6.39
N CYS A 30 -8.29 6.75 7.62
CA CYS A 30 -9.50 7.16 8.30
C CYS A 30 -10.30 8.17 7.46
N ARG A 31 -11.62 7.92 7.36
CA ARG A 31 -12.61 8.72 6.61
C ARG A 31 -12.43 8.76 5.09
N ALA A 32 -11.46 8.07 4.51
CA ALA A 32 -11.39 7.91 3.06
C ALA A 32 -12.50 6.96 2.57
N ARG A 33 -12.95 7.15 1.33
CA ARG A 33 -13.82 6.18 0.64
C ARG A 33 -12.97 5.05 0.04
N PRO A 34 -13.50 3.82 -0.14
CA PRO A 34 -12.78 2.79 -0.88
C PRO A 34 -12.35 3.27 -2.27
N ALA A 35 -11.12 2.98 -2.67
CA ALA A 35 -10.61 3.27 -4.02
C ALA A 35 -11.10 2.22 -5.04
N ALA A 36 -11.34 2.66 -6.27
CA ALA A 36 -11.67 1.77 -7.39
C ALA A 36 -10.40 1.14 -7.97
N TYR A 37 -10.52 -0.05 -8.57
CA TYR A 37 -9.38 -0.76 -9.13
C TYR A 37 -8.69 0.04 -10.24
N GLU A 38 -9.45 0.55 -11.20
CA GLU A 38 -8.91 1.27 -12.37
C GLU A 38 -8.15 2.53 -11.97
N GLU A 39 -8.69 3.32 -11.04
CA GLU A 39 -8.04 4.52 -10.52
C GLU A 39 -6.73 4.17 -9.80
N THR A 40 -6.74 3.12 -8.97
CA THR A 40 -5.56 2.67 -8.23
C THR A 40 -4.48 2.15 -9.18
N ASN A 41 -4.87 1.41 -10.22
CA ASN A 41 -3.95 0.91 -11.23
C ASN A 41 -3.34 2.05 -12.07
N ALA A 42 -4.14 3.05 -12.46
CA ALA A 42 -3.63 4.23 -13.18
C ALA A 42 -2.62 5.03 -12.32
N ILE A 43 -2.87 5.15 -11.02
CA ILE A 43 -1.91 5.77 -10.08
C ILE A 43 -0.64 4.94 -9.98
N LYS A 44 -0.75 3.61 -9.89
CA LYS A 44 0.41 2.70 -9.91
C LYS A 44 1.26 2.95 -11.16
N GLU A 45 0.67 2.92 -12.35
CA GLU A 45 1.38 3.14 -13.61
C GLU A 45 2.11 4.49 -13.62
N GLN A 46 1.44 5.56 -13.20
CA GLN A 46 2.06 6.89 -13.07
C GLN A 46 3.27 6.89 -12.11
N VAL A 47 3.17 6.22 -10.97
CA VAL A 47 4.28 6.07 -10.01
C VAL A 47 5.45 5.34 -10.65
N LEU A 48 5.18 4.23 -11.33
CA LEU A 48 6.22 3.41 -11.95
C LEU A 48 6.91 4.14 -13.11
N THR A 49 6.17 4.91 -13.89
CA THR A 49 6.74 5.78 -14.93
C THR A 49 7.61 6.88 -14.31
N ALA A 50 7.12 7.54 -13.27
CA ALA A 50 7.74 8.76 -12.74
C ALA A 50 8.87 8.53 -11.72
N SER A 51 8.97 7.35 -11.09
CA SER A 51 9.93 7.07 -10.01
C SER A 51 10.69 5.75 -10.22
N PRO A 52 12.01 5.81 -10.50
CA PRO A 52 12.88 4.64 -10.51
C PRO A 52 12.92 3.89 -9.18
N GLU A 53 12.85 4.61 -8.06
CA GLU A 53 12.88 4.06 -6.70
C GLU A 53 11.72 3.10 -6.43
N CYS A 54 10.59 3.29 -7.13
CA CYS A 54 9.42 2.43 -7.03
C CYS A 54 9.42 1.25 -8.02
N ARG A 55 10.45 1.09 -8.87
CA ARG A 55 10.48 0.00 -9.88
C ARG A 55 11.21 -1.26 -9.42
N GLY A 56 12.06 -1.17 -8.39
CA GLY A 56 12.88 -2.30 -7.94
C GLY A 56 12.08 -3.46 -7.31
N ASN A 57 12.69 -4.64 -7.25
CA ASN A 57 12.11 -5.83 -6.63
C ASN A 57 11.85 -5.63 -5.13
N ASP A 58 12.79 -4.97 -4.44
CA ASP A 58 12.68 -4.69 -3.01
C ASP A 58 11.92 -3.39 -2.70
N ALA A 59 11.33 -2.75 -3.73
CA ALA A 59 10.64 -1.47 -3.60
C ALA A 59 9.15 -1.61 -3.23
N CYS A 60 8.63 -2.84 -3.08
CA CYS A 60 7.20 -3.10 -2.85
C CYS A 60 6.61 -2.28 -1.70
N LEU A 61 7.36 -2.09 -0.61
CA LEU A 61 6.92 -1.31 0.54
C LEU A 61 6.80 0.19 0.23
N THR A 62 7.85 0.82 -0.31
CA THR A 62 7.78 2.23 -0.73
C THR A 62 6.70 2.43 -1.80
N ARG A 63 6.62 1.55 -2.80
CA ARG A 63 5.66 1.63 -3.91
C ARG A 63 4.22 1.56 -3.41
N SER A 64 3.87 0.53 -2.62
CA SER A 64 2.51 0.35 -2.11
C SER A 64 2.05 1.51 -1.21
N ILE A 65 2.94 2.02 -0.34
CA ILE A 65 2.65 3.21 0.48
C ILE A 65 2.45 4.44 -0.41
N THR A 66 3.31 4.64 -1.42
CA THR A 66 3.21 5.77 -2.34
C THR A 66 1.87 5.78 -3.07
N ILE A 67 1.43 4.63 -3.60
CA ILE A 67 0.15 4.48 -4.29
C ILE A 67 -1.01 4.77 -3.33
N ALA A 68 -0.99 4.21 -2.12
CA ALA A 68 -2.03 4.45 -1.12
C ALA A 68 -2.14 5.94 -0.74
N LEU A 69 -1.01 6.64 -0.56
CA LEU A 69 -0.99 8.08 -0.28
C LEU A 69 -1.50 8.92 -1.45
N LEU A 70 -1.15 8.58 -2.69
CA LEU A 70 -1.67 9.28 -3.88
C LEU A 70 -3.18 9.07 -4.08
N CYS A 71 -3.71 7.89 -3.75
CA CYS A 71 -5.15 7.66 -3.68
C CYS A 71 -5.77 8.50 -2.56
N ARG A 72 -5.09 8.60 -1.40
CA ARG A 72 -5.58 9.35 -0.24
C ARG A 72 -5.74 10.84 -0.51
N LEU A 73 -4.85 11.41 -1.31
CA LEU A 73 -4.95 12.80 -1.76
C LEU A 73 -6.19 13.04 -2.64
N ARG A 74 -6.76 12.01 -3.25
CA ARG A 74 -8.04 12.04 -3.98
C ARG A 74 -9.25 11.68 -3.10
N GLY A 75 -9.06 11.56 -1.78
CA GLY A 75 -10.13 11.18 -0.84
C GLY A 75 -10.49 9.69 -0.87
N ARG A 76 -9.69 8.88 -1.55
CA ARG A 76 -9.87 7.42 -1.70
C ARG A 76 -8.79 6.66 -0.94
N TRP A 77 -9.06 5.43 -0.54
CA TRP A 77 -8.07 4.57 0.08
C TRP A 77 -8.21 3.14 -0.47
N PRO A 78 -7.18 2.60 -1.14
CA PRO A 78 -7.13 1.18 -1.44
C PRO A 78 -6.77 0.44 -0.15
N SER A 79 -7.21 -0.81 0.00
CA SER A 79 -6.78 -1.65 1.10
C SER A 79 -5.28 -1.88 1.00
N TRP A 80 -4.52 -1.31 1.93
CA TRP A 80 -3.07 -1.50 1.96
C TRP A 80 -2.74 -2.77 2.75
N CYS A 81 -1.99 -3.67 2.13
CA CYS A 81 -1.81 -5.04 2.60
C CYS A 81 -0.33 -5.34 2.85
N VAL A 82 -0.06 -6.09 3.92
CA VAL A 82 1.26 -6.67 4.21
C VAL A 82 1.10 -8.16 4.39
N GLY A 83 2.02 -8.93 3.82
CA GLY A 83 1.97 -10.38 3.83
C GLY A 83 3.22 -11.00 3.22
N VAL A 84 3.02 -12.12 2.54
CA VAL A 84 4.07 -12.86 1.84
C VAL A 84 3.62 -13.22 0.43
N SER A 85 4.57 -13.19 -0.50
CA SER A 85 4.44 -13.83 -1.80
C SER A 85 4.78 -15.31 -1.65
N LEU A 86 3.86 -16.19 -2.05
CA LEU A 86 4.08 -17.64 -2.05
C LEU A 86 4.78 -18.12 -3.32
N THR A 87 4.81 -17.31 -4.38
CA THR A 87 5.60 -17.58 -5.59
C THR A 87 7.08 -17.53 -5.23
N PRO A 88 7.86 -18.59 -5.53
CA PRO A 88 9.28 -18.61 -5.24
C PRO A 88 10.03 -17.42 -5.88
N PRO A 89 10.92 -16.75 -5.13
CA PRO A 89 11.28 -17.00 -3.73
C PRO A 89 10.22 -16.48 -2.74
N PHE A 90 9.96 -17.28 -1.70
CA PHE A 90 9.08 -16.88 -0.59
C PHE A 90 9.65 -15.63 0.11
N THR A 91 8.92 -14.53 0.02
CA THR A 91 9.41 -13.21 0.45
C THR A 91 8.30 -12.41 1.12
N ALA A 92 8.67 -11.61 2.12
CA ALA A 92 7.78 -10.60 2.69
C ALA A 92 7.42 -9.58 1.61
N HIS A 93 6.15 -9.19 1.56
CA HIS A 93 5.63 -8.34 0.49
C HIS A 93 4.58 -7.37 1.02
N ALA A 94 4.44 -6.24 0.32
CA ALA A 94 3.42 -5.23 0.59
C ALA A 94 2.81 -4.75 -0.73
N TRP A 95 1.49 -4.66 -0.78
CA TRP A 95 0.72 -4.31 -1.98
C TRP A 95 -0.52 -3.50 -1.62
N VAL A 96 -1.27 -3.09 -2.65
CA VAL A 96 -2.59 -2.47 -2.47
C VAL A 96 -3.64 -3.30 -3.18
N GLU A 97 -4.83 -3.34 -2.59
CA GLU A 97 -6.01 -3.97 -3.17
C GLU A 97 -7.11 -2.93 -3.33
N ALA A 98 -7.87 -3.04 -4.41
CA ALA A 98 -9.03 -2.21 -4.67
C ALA A 98 -10.10 -3.11 -5.28
N GLU A 99 -11.33 -2.98 -4.79
CA GLU A 99 -12.45 -3.85 -5.20
C GLU A 99 -12.10 -5.34 -5.07
N ASP A 100 -11.47 -5.70 -3.95
CA ASP A 100 -11.02 -7.06 -3.60
C ASP A 100 -10.04 -7.70 -4.60
N ARG A 101 -9.40 -6.86 -5.44
CA ARG A 101 -8.41 -7.28 -6.43
C ARG A 101 -7.05 -6.69 -6.08
N VAL A 102 -6.03 -7.54 -6.13
CA VAL A 102 -4.64 -7.10 -6.03
C VAL A 102 -4.34 -6.17 -7.20
N VAL A 103 -3.92 -4.94 -6.89
CA VAL A 103 -3.41 -4.02 -7.91
C VAL A 103 -1.93 -4.36 -8.08
N GLU A 104 -1.71 -5.29 -9.00
CA GLU A 104 -0.49 -6.07 -9.18
C GLU A 104 0.79 -5.25 -9.17
N ASP A 105 1.80 -5.79 -8.48
CA ASP A 105 3.18 -5.34 -8.51
C ASP A 105 3.87 -5.91 -9.77
N ILE A 106 4.70 -5.12 -10.47
CA ILE A 106 5.29 -5.39 -11.81
C ILE A 106 5.94 -6.79 -11.95
N LEU A 107 6.27 -7.44 -10.84
CA LEU A 107 7.23 -8.54 -10.80
C LEU A 107 6.67 -9.88 -10.30
N LEU A 108 5.43 -9.93 -9.82
CA LEU A 108 4.88 -11.14 -9.21
C LEU A 108 3.39 -11.32 -9.54
N VAL A 109 3.12 -12.16 -10.54
CA VAL A 109 1.85 -12.90 -10.61
C VAL A 109 1.98 -14.01 -9.55
N GLY A 110 1.25 -13.92 -8.44
CA GLY A 110 1.48 -14.87 -7.37
C GLY A 110 0.36 -14.96 -6.36
N ASP A 111 0.32 -16.12 -5.70
CA ASP A 111 -0.54 -16.31 -4.54
C ASP A 111 0.01 -15.50 -3.37
N TYR A 112 -0.78 -14.53 -2.92
CA TYR A 112 -0.44 -13.70 -1.77
C TYR A 112 -1.18 -14.18 -0.53
N ARG A 113 -0.48 -14.25 0.60
CA ARG A 113 -1.11 -14.46 1.91
C ARG A 113 -0.93 -13.21 2.76
N THR A 114 -2.05 -12.58 3.11
CA THR A 114 -2.05 -11.38 3.95
C THR A 114 -1.86 -11.69 5.42
N PHE A 115 -1.03 -10.90 6.11
CA PHE A 115 -0.93 -10.88 7.56
C PHE A 115 -1.88 -9.84 8.17
N TYR A 116 -1.91 -8.63 7.62
CA TYR A 116 -2.89 -7.61 7.98
C TYR A 116 -3.18 -6.65 6.84
N LYS A 117 -4.35 -6.01 6.90
CA LYS A 117 -4.83 -4.99 5.97
C LYS A 117 -5.17 -3.70 6.70
N VAL A 118 -4.98 -2.58 6.02
CA VAL A 118 -5.48 -1.27 6.43
C VAL A 118 -6.53 -0.84 5.40
N GLU A 119 -7.79 -0.92 5.80
CA GLU A 119 -8.95 -0.64 4.95
C GLU A 119 -9.42 0.81 5.08
N ALA A 120 -10.17 1.27 4.08
CA ALA A 120 -10.84 2.56 4.13
C ALA A 120 -11.88 2.59 5.26
N GLY A 121 -11.99 3.73 5.97
CA GLY A 121 -13.12 3.98 6.87
C GLY A 121 -13.15 3.23 8.21
N ARG A 122 -12.26 2.26 8.48
CA ARG A 122 -12.11 1.72 9.85
C ARG A 122 -11.28 2.66 10.71
N SER A 123 -11.94 3.33 11.65
CA SER A 123 -11.26 3.89 12.81
C SER A 123 -10.66 2.73 13.63
N SER A 124 -9.43 2.89 14.10
CA SER A 124 -8.81 1.97 15.05
C SER A 124 -9.60 1.97 16.37
N ARG A 125 -10.64 1.14 16.44
CA ARG A 125 -11.14 0.63 17.73
C ARG A 125 -11.30 -0.89 17.64
N SER A 126 -10.75 -1.54 18.66
CA SER A 126 -10.69 -2.98 18.96
C SER A 126 -9.44 -3.70 18.42
N ALA A 127 -8.59 -4.35 19.24
CA ALA A 127 -8.91 -5.09 20.46
C ALA A 127 -7.88 -4.90 21.59
N ALA A 128 -8.33 -4.37 22.74
CA ALA A 128 -7.93 -4.95 24.01
C ALA A 128 -8.68 -6.30 24.09
N ARG A 129 -7.94 -7.40 24.20
CA ARG A 129 -8.48 -8.76 24.33
C ARG A 129 -8.81 -9.00 25.81
N PRO A 130 -9.96 -9.63 26.15
CA PRO A 130 -10.22 -10.11 27.52
C PRO A 130 -9.24 -11.22 27.92
#